data_AF-K1XS54-F1
#
_entry.id   AF-K1XS54-F1
#
_cell.length_a   1.000
_cell.length_b   1.000
_cell.length_c   1.000
_cell.angle_alpha   90.00
_cell.angle_beta   90.00
_cell.angle_gamma   90.00
#
_symmetry.space_group_name_H-M   'P 1'
#
loop_
_entity.id
_entity.type
_entity.pdbx_description
1 polymer ?
#
loop_
_entity_poly.entity_id
_entity_poly.type
_entity_poly.pdbx_seq_one_letter_code
_entity_poly.pdbx_strand_id
1 'polypeptide(L)' 'MKLLLDQNISRKLTPDLQRLFPGSSHVFILNLHQASDLEIWNYARDNDFIIVTQDSDFFEKSLIFGFPPKVIWLRSANT' A
#
# COMPACT_ATOMS: atom_id res chain seq x y z
N MET A 1 -0.99 -13.26 -2.15
CA MET A 1 -1.02 -11.81 -2.45
C MET A 1 -0.96 -11.07 -1.13
N LYS A 2 0.02 -10.18 -0.93
CA LYS A 2 0.15 -9.36 0.28
C LYS A 2 -0.22 -7.92 -0.05
N LEU A 3 -1.13 -7.31 0.71
CA LEU A 3 -1.56 -5.94 0.50
C LEU A 3 -0.88 -5.02 1.53
N LEU A 4 -0.29 -3.92 1.07
CA LEU A 4 0.21 -2.86 1.93
C LEU A 4 -0.74 -1.66 1.81
N LEU A 5 -1.48 -1.39 2.88
CA LEU A 5 -2.37 -0.24 2.93
C LEU A 5 -1.58 1.03 3.22
N ASP A 6 -1.81 2.04 2.38
CA ASP A 6 -1.30 3.39 2.54
C ASP A 6 -1.92 4.12 3.75
N GLN A 7 -1.31 5.23 4.18
CA GLN A 7 -1.67 6.00 5.38
C GLN A 7 -3.13 6.48 5.37
N ASN A 8 -3.63 6.84 4.19
CA ASN A 8 -4.97 7.37 4.01
C ASN A 8 -6.07 6.29 4.03
N ILE A 9 -5.69 5.00 4.09
CA ILE A 9 -6.62 3.89 4.23
C ILE A 9 -6.75 3.49 5.70
N SER A 10 -7.96 3.17 6.15
CA SER A 10 -8.18 2.77 7.55
C SER A 10 -7.43 1.48 7.91
N ARG A 11 -6.47 1.58 8.84
CA ARG A 11 -5.80 0.44 9.50
C ARG A 11 -6.73 -0.58 10.15
N LYS A 12 -7.99 -0.22 10.43
CA LYS A 12 -9.00 -1.15 10.97
C LYS A 12 -9.35 -2.26 9.98
N LEU A 13 -9.03 -2.10 8.70
CA LEU A 13 -9.23 -3.13 7.66
C LEU A 13 -8.16 -4.24 7.72
N THR A 14 -7.02 -4.01 8.37
CA THR A 14 -5.90 -4.97 8.38
C THR A 14 -6.29 -6.35 8.91
N PRO A 15 -7.05 -6.52 10.01
CA PRO A 15 -7.45 -7.85 10.49
C PRO A 15 -8.30 -8.65 9.48
N ASP A 16 -9.23 -7.99 8.79
CA ASP A 16 -10.06 -8.65 7.78
C ASP A 16 -9.25 -8.97 6.52
N LEU A 17 -8.36 -8.06 6.11
CA LEU A 17 -7.45 -8.31 5.01
C LEU A 17 -6.43 -9.39 5.32
N GLN A 18 -5.95 -9.55 6.55
CA GLN A 18 -5.10 -10.68 6.91
C GLN A 18 -5.83 -12.02 6.81
N ARG A 19 -7.14 -12.04 7.09
CA ARG A 19 -7.97 -13.24 6.95
C ARG A 19 -8.13 -13.66 5.49
N LEU A 20 -8.31 -12.70 4.58
CA LEU A 20 -8.52 -12.95 3.14
C LEU A 20 -7.21 -13.03 2.34
N PHE A 21 -6.21 -12.25 2.74
CA PHE A 21 -4.91 -12.07 2.11
C PHE A 21 -3.80 -12.10 3.18
N PRO A 22 -3.39 -13.29 3.63
CA PRO A 22 -2.39 -13.44 4.70
C PRO A 22 -1.09 -12.67 4.41
N GLY A 23 -0.56 -12.02 5.44
CA GLY A 23 0.64 -11.16 5.34
C GLY A 23 0.35 -9.72 4.90
N SER A 24 -0.91 -9.35 4.64
CA SER A 24 -1.29 -7.96 4.42
C SER A 24 -1.12 -7.12 5.68
N SER A 25 -0.71 -5.86 5.50
CA SER A 25 -0.45 -4.94 6.60
C SER A 25 -0.76 -3.50 6.19
N HIS A 26 -0.50 -2.58 7.09
CA HIS A 26 -0.69 -1.15 6.90
C HIS A 26 0.63 -0.43 7.23
N VAL A 27 0.98 0.63 6.50
CA VAL A 27 2.23 1.38 6.69
C VAL A 27 2.46 1.79 8.15
N PHE A 28 1.42 2.26 8.85
CA PHE A 28 1.46 2.53 10.30
C PHE A 28 1.87 1.32 11.17
N ILE A 29 1.29 0.13 10.92
CA ILE A 29 1.58 -1.08 11.70
C ILE A 29 3.03 -1.53 11.50
N LEU A 30 3.59 -1.27 10.31
CA LEU A 30 4.98 -1.56 9.97
C LEU A 30 5.95 -0.43 10.39
N ASN A 31 5.49 0.56 11.15
CA ASN A 31 6.26 1.76 11.52
C ASN A 31 6.78 2.59 10.33
N LEU A 32 6.14 2.48 9.16
CA LEU A 32 6.47 3.24 7.94
C LEU A 32 5.64 4.52 7.79
N HIS A 33 4.90 4.94 8.80
CA HIS A 33 4.04 6.15 8.74
C HIS A 33 4.82 7.48 8.69
N GLN A 34 6.13 7.45 8.93
CA GLN A 34 7.03 8.60 8.74
C GLN A 34 8.00 8.39 7.57
N ALA A 35 7.93 7.22 6.93
CA ALA A 35 8.76 6.90 5.79
C ALA A 35 8.26 7.68 4.57
N SER A 36 9.19 8.08 3.72
CA SER A 36 8.89 8.67 2.42
C SER A 36 8.20 7.65 1.48
N ASP A 37 7.48 8.15 0.48
CA ASP A 37 6.85 7.27 -0.51
C ASP A 37 7.85 6.35 -1.22
N LEU A 38 9.10 6.79 -1.40
CA LEU A 38 10.15 5.98 -2.02
C LEU A 38 10.58 4.84 -1.09
N GLU A 39 10.66 5.08 0.21
CA GLU A 39 10.94 4.04 1.20
C GLU A 39 9.78 3.04 1.28
N ILE A 40 8.52 3.52 1.28
CA ILE A 40 7.34 2.65 1.23
C ILE A 40 7.32 1.83 -0.07
N TRP A 41 7.66 2.46 -1.21
CA TRP A 41 7.78 1.79 -2.51
C TRP A 41 8.81 0.66 -2.51
N ASN A 42 10.03 0.97 -2.04
CA ASN A 42 11.11 -0.02 -1.95
C ASN A 42 10.76 -1.13 -0.96
N TYR A 43 10.20 -0.79 0.21
CA TYR A 43 9.74 -1.78 1.17
C TYR A 43 8.70 -2.72 0.55
N ALA A 44 7.72 -2.15 -0.16
CA ALA A 44 6.68 -2.94 -0.81
C ALA A 44 7.25 -3.85 -1.90
N ARG A 45 8.19 -3.34 -2.71
CA ARG A 45 8.90 -4.10 -3.72
C ARG A 45 9.66 -5.27 -3.10
N ASP A 46 10.51 -4.98 -2.12
CA ASP A 46 11.46 -5.93 -1.53
C ASP A 46 10.76 -7.00 -0.69
N ASN A 47 9.53 -6.71 -0.24
CA ASN A 47 8.71 -7.64 0.54
C ASN A 47 7.47 -8.14 -0.21
N ASP A 48 7.44 -8.10 -1.55
CA ASP A 48 6.36 -8.62 -2.40
C ASP A 48 4.94 -8.14 -2.01
N PHE A 49 4.82 -6.87 -1.63
CA PHE A 49 3.53 -6.23 -1.39
C PHE A 49 2.96 -5.63 -2.67
N ILE A 50 1.63 -5.59 -2.71
CA ILE A 50 0.86 -4.74 -3.59
C ILE A 50 0.42 -3.52 -2.77
N ILE A 51 0.76 -2.32 -3.23
CA ILE A 51 0.37 -1.08 -2.56
C ILE A 51 -1.10 -0.82 -2.86
N VAL A 52 -1.90 -0.57 -1.83
CA VAL A 52 -3.28 -0.11 -1.95
C VAL A 52 -3.32 1.33 -1.45
N THR A 53 -3.71 2.26 -2.32
CA THR A 53 -3.75 3.69 -2.01
C THR A 53 -5.03 4.34 -2.53
N GLN A 54 -5.43 5.47 -1.93
CA GLN A 54 -6.44 6.37 -2.49
C GLN A 54 -5.81 7.57 -3.22
N ASP A 55 -4.50 7.80 -3.02
CA ASP A 55 -3.77 8.92 -3.59
C ASP A 55 -3.15 8.58 -4.96
N SER A 56 -2.94 9.61 -5.76
CA SER A 56 -2.34 9.46 -7.10
C SER A 56 -0.84 9.12 -7.05
N ASP A 57 -0.14 9.47 -5.97
CA ASP A 57 1.32 9.49 -5.96
C ASP A 57 1.95 8.11 -6.21
N PHE A 58 1.43 7.05 -5.57
CA PHE A 58 1.89 5.68 -5.85
C PHE A 58 1.49 5.20 -7.25
N PHE A 59 0.33 5.63 -7.76
CA PHE A 59 -0.08 5.30 -9.12
C PHE A 59 0.87 5.95 -10.15
N GLU A 60 1.18 7.23 -10.00
CA GLU A 60 2.13 7.93 -10.87
C GLU A 60 3.52 7.30 -10.80
N LYS A 61 4.00 6.92 -9.60
CA LYS A 61 5.25 6.16 -9.46
C LYS A 61 5.22 4.84 -10.21
N SER A 62 4.09 4.14 -10.27
CA SER A 62 3.95 2.91 -11.05
C SER A 62 4.04 3.12 -12.56
N LEU A 63 3.66 4.30 -13.06
CA LEU A 63 3.84 4.66 -14.46
C LEU A 63 5.32 4.95 -14.78
N ILE A 64 6.07 5.52 -13.84
CA ILE A 64 7.47 5.89 -14.02
C ILE A 64 8.40 4.69 -13.84
N PHE A 65 8.24 3.95 -12.73
CA PHE A 65 9.15 2.85 -12.36
C PHE A 65 8.69 1.49 -12.88
N GLY A 66 7.44 1.38 -13.32
CA GLY A 66 6.86 0.09 -13.69
C GLY A 66 6.64 -0.82 -12.49
N PHE A 67 6.46 -2.10 -12.78
CA PHE A 67 6.36 -3.16 -11.78
C PHE A 67 7.74 -3.79 -11.54
N PRO A 68 8.11 -4.19 -10.30
CA PRO A 68 7.36 -4.13 -9.02
C PRO A 68 7.56 -2.85 -8.15
N PRO A 69 6.63 -2.56 -7.19
CA PRO A 69 5.43 -3.32 -6.81
C PRO A 69 4.18 -2.98 -7.68
N LYS A 70 3.13 -3.81 -7.58
CA LYS A 70 1.82 -3.48 -8.18
C LYS A 70 1.12 -2.44 -7.30
N VAL A 71 0.26 -1.62 -7.92
CA VAL A 71 -0.53 -0.61 -7.23
C VAL A 71 -2.02 -0.82 -7.53
N ILE A 72 -2.83 -0.87 -6.47
CA ILE A 72 -4.30 -0.83 -6.52
C ILE A 72 -4.71 0.57 -6.08
N TRP A 73 -5.20 1.36 -7.04
CA TRP A 73 -5.68 2.71 -6.78
C TRP A 73 -7.20 2.72 -6.56
N LEU A 74 -7.62 3.01 -5.33
CA LEU A 74 -9.02 3.11 -4.93
C LEU A 74 -9.56 4.49 -5.28
N ARG A 75 -10.35 4.57 -6.36
CA ARG A 75 -10.95 5.81 -6.87
C ARG A 75 -12.25 6.24 -6.16
N SER A 76 -12.55 5.66 -5.01
CA SER A 76 -13.77 5.99 -4.26
C SER A 76 -13.51 7.25 -3.42
N ALA A 77 -14.26 8.32 -3.72
CA ALA A 77 -14.26 9.52 -2.91
C ALA A 77 -15.12 9.30 -1.65
N ASN A 78 -14.62 9.72 -0.49
CA ASN A 78 -15.50 9.93 0.66
C ASN A 78 -16.40 11.12 0.33
N THR A 79 -17.66 10.85 -0.01
CA THR A 79 -18.70 11.89 -0.13
C THR A 79 -19.38 12.06 1.21
#